data_AF-A0AAJ2X0V2-F1
#
_entry.id   AF-A0AAJ2X0V2-F1
#
_cell.length_a   1.000
_cell.length_b   1.000
_cell.length_c   1.000
_cell.angle_alpha   90.00
_cell.angle_beta   90.00
_cell.angle_gamma   90.00
#
_symmetry.space_group_name_H-M   'P 1'
#
loop_
_entity.id
_entity.type
_entity.pdbx_description
1 polymer ?
#
loop_
_entity_poly.entity_id
_entity_poly.type
_entity_poly.pdbx_seq_one_letter_code
_entity_poly.pdbx_strand_id
1 'polypeptide(L)'
;MNLAIPSNTTASLQPSSSSLSQQQALTAVIRSMLAYCMLRMFEDMMQPQDQPSTNGQSPTIPNTTSSMPPWSPPVSNNHGGQHGCGTGDGNGGSGGNVGSGGNGSNDRGSGSTCGTGTGTGAPQTNTRQPATPSGTGKPVTPGPTGTQAPLPPGKVVTTPPGIQNKTIVVHKGEVFDGKGQLYTGGPGLGDGSQNEHQQPLFVVEDGGSLCNVRMGGTGDGVHFMASGKMVNCVNEDVSEDAVTIDGQGNREHDAGIAGCSPEVSGRPKVEIINCTFKNAADKVVQDNGAADVVMSGDTVEGAGKVFRTNGGQADIDTHLQVENCEFNQVKEAVFRTDAPGATVTLANLKTDAPDEVIAPDASQATGATRIGHKAYSG
;
A
#
# COMPACT_ATOMS: atom_id res chain seq x y z
N MET A 1 -76.80 -34.77 -0.79
CA MET A 1 -75.37 -34.86 -0.40
C MET A 1 -74.69 -33.60 -0.90
N ASN A 2 -74.47 -32.65 0.00
CA ASN A 2 -73.76 -31.40 -0.27
C ASN A 2 -72.26 -31.69 -0.24
N LEU A 3 -71.56 -31.44 -1.34
CA LEU A 3 -70.10 -31.39 -1.40
C LEU A 3 -69.69 -29.92 -1.42
N ALA A 4 -68.99 -29.51 -0.36
CA ALA A 4 -68.40 -28.20 -0.19
C ALA A 4 -66.86 -28.29 -0.29
N ILE A 5 -66.24 -27.10 -0.40
CA ILE A 5 -64.83 -26.72 -0.11
C ILE A 5 -63.89 -26.69 -1.37
N PRO A 6 -63.01 -25.68 -1.57
CA PRO A 6 -63.04 -24.26 -1.16
C PRO A 6 -62.50 -23.25 -2.21
N SER A 7 -62.63 -21.97 -1.86
CA SER A 7 -62.17 -20.75 -2.53
C SER A 7 -60.63 -20.56 -2.53
N ASN A 8 -60.10 -19.98 -3.61
CA ASN A 8 -58.71 -19.52 -3.75
C ASN A 8 -58.35 -18.47 -2.68
N THR A 9 -57.27 -18.73 -1.95
CA THR A 9 -56.65 -17.78 -1.00
C THR A 9 -55.52 -17.04 -1.70
N THR A 10 -55.62 -15.71 -1.74
CA THR A 10 -54.57 -14.78 -2.12
C THR A 10 -53.46 -14.84 -1.07
N ALA A 11 -52.26 -15.31 -1.44
CA ALA A 11 -51.10 -15.26 -0.56
C ALA A 11 -50.61 -13.82 -0.45
N SER A 12 -50.79 -13.18 0.72
CA SER A 12 -50.12 -11.93 1.06
C SER A 12 -48.65 -12.21 1.37
N LEU A 13 -47.74 -11.51 0.71
CA LEU A 13 -46.33 -11.47 1.11
C LEU A 13 -46.23 -10.88 2.52
N GLN A 14 -45.82 -11.68 3.51
CA GLN A 14 -45.41 -11.17 4.81
C GLN A 14 -44.05 -10.46 4.67
N PRO A 15 -43.90 -9.20 5.12
CA PRO A 15 -42.59 -8.59 5.24
C PRO A 15 -41.81 -9.28 6.38
N SER A 16 -40.59 -9.70 6.08
CA SER A 16 -39.65 -10.27 7.05
C SER A 16 -39.35 -9.24 8.15
N SER A 17 -39.75 -9.55 9.38
CA SER A 17 -39.41 -8.74 10.56
C SER A 17 -37.97 -9.02 10.99
N SER A 18 -37.03 -8.19 10.51
CA SER A 18 -35.69 -8.08 11.07
C SER A 18 -35.77 -7.72 12.56
N SER A 19 -34.94 -8.33 13.39
CA SER A 19 -34.88 -8.06 14.84
C SER A 19 -34.62 -6.57 15.14
N LEU A 20 -35.07 -6.08 16.29
CA LEU A 20 -34.90 -4.68 16.69
C LEU A 20 -33.42 -4.25 16.68
N SER A 21 -32.50 -5.18 16.99
CA SER A 21 -31.05 -4.97 16.93
C SER A 21 -30.52 -4.86 15.50
N GLN A 22 -31.03 -5.65 14.55
CA GLN A 22 -30.67 -5.51 13.13
C GLN A 22 -31.21 -4.21 12.53
N GLN A 23 -32.42 -3.78 12.91
CA GLN A 23 -32.96 -2.49 12.49
C GLN A 23 -32.16 -1.32 13.09
N GLN A 24 -31.70 -1.45 14.34
CA GLN A 24 -30.83 -0.45 14.97
C GLN A 24 -29.44 -0.42 14.32
N ALA A 25 -28.84 -1.58 14.01
CA ALA A 25 -27.57 -1.66 13.30
C ALA A 25 -27.67 -1.09 11.89
N LEU A 26 -28.70 -1.45 11.12
CA LEU A 26 -28.97 -0.90 9.79
C LEU A 26 -29.26 0.61 9.86
N THR A 27 -30.01 1.07 10.86
CA THR A 27 -30.27 2.50 11.07
C THR A 27 -28.99 3.24 11.47
N ALA A 28 -28.10 2.62 12.24
CA ALA A 28 -26.81 3.20 12.61
C ALA A 28 -25.89 3.31 11.39
N VAL A 29 -25.80 2.27 10.56
CA VAL A 29 -25.04 2.28 9.30
C VAL A 29 -25.59 3.32 8.33
N ILE A 30 -26.92 3.35 8.13
CA ILE A 30 -27.57 4.35 7.26
C ILE A 30 -27.34 5.76 7.80
N ARG A 31 -27.40 5.98 9.13
CA ARG A 31 -27.13 7.29 9.73
C ARG A 31 -25.67 7.69 9.59
N SER A 32 -24.73 6.78 9.75
CA SER A 32 -23.31 7.05 9.54
C SER A 32 -23.00 7.35 8.07
N MET A 33 -23.62 6.62 7.13
CA MET A 33 -23.52 6.93 5.70
C MET A 33 -24.18 8.27 5.35
N LEU A 34 -25.35 8.60 5.90
CA LEU A 34 -25.98 9.90 5.68
C LEU A 34 -25.19 11.05 6.30
N ALA A 35 -24.59 10.84 7.48
CA ALA A 35 -23.71 11.82 8.09
C ALA A 35 -22.45 12.04 7.24
N TYR A 36 -21.85 10.97 6.73
CA TYR A 36 -20.71 11.03 5.80
C TYR A 36 -21.08 11.78 4.51
N CYS A 37 -22.20 11.43 3.87
CA CYS A 37 -22.67 12.10 2.67
C CYS A 37 -23.00 13.59 2.91
N MET A 38 -23.62 13.93 4.04
CA MET A 38 -23.96 15.33 4.34
C MET A 38 -22.73 16.16 4.72
N LEU A 39 -21.76 15.60 5.46
CA LEU A 39 -20.51 16.29 5.77
C LEU A 39 -19.70 16.56 4.49
N ARG A 40 -19.61 15.58 3.59
CA ARG A 40 -18.99 15.74 2.26
C ARG A 40 -19.67 16.80 1.39
N MET A 41 -21.00 16.81 1.34
CA MET A 41 -21.76 17.84 0.59
C MET A 41 -21.61 19.24 1.18
N PHE A 42 -21.48 19.36 2.50
CA PHE A 42 -21.25 20.64 3.17
C PHE A 42 -19.82 21.18 2.98
N GLU A 43 -18.81 20.31 2.91
CA GLU A 43 -17.44 20.69 2.61
C GLU A 43 -17.26 21.15 1.15
N ASP A 44 -17.90 20.49 0.19
CA ASP A 44 -17.94 20.91 -1.22
C ASP A 44 -18.62 22.28 -1.42
N MET A 45 -19.64 22.59 -0.61
CA MET A 45 -20.32 23.89 -0.65
C MET A 45 -19.52 25.03 0.00
N MET A 46 -18.49 24.73 0.78
CA MET A 46 -17.69 25.70 1.53
C MET A 46 -16.31 25.94 0.91
N GLN A 47 -15.96 25.27 -0.19
CA GLN A 47 -14.76 25.59 -0.97
C GLN A 47 -14.96 26.90 -1.76
N PRO A 48 -14.05 27.89 -1.66
CA PRO A 48 -14.07 29.06 -2.52
C PRO A 48 -13.92 28.64 -3.98
N GLN A 49 -14.90 28.99 -4.82
CA GLN A 49 -14.75 28.89 -6.27
C GLN A 49 -13.69 29.89 -6.74
N ASP A 50 -12.50 29.42 -7.12
CA ASP A 50 -11.56 30.25 -7.86
C ASP A 50 -12.15 30.58 -9.24
N GLN A 51 -12.50 31.85 -9.42
CA GLN A 51 -12.95 32.40 -10.70
C GLN A 51 -11.81 32.43 -11.72
N PRO A 52 -11.98 31.93 -12.95
CA PRO A 52 -11.07 32.22 -14.04
C PRO A 52 -11.39 33.61 -14.62
N SER A 53 -10.44 34.55 -14.52
CA SER A 53 -10.54 35.84 -15.20
C SER A 53 -10.31 35.66 -16.71
N THR A 54 -11.37 35.74 -17.50
CA THR A 54 -11.32 35.82 -18.96
C THR A 54 -11.13 37.27 -19.41
N ASN A 55 -10.00 37.60 -20.04
CA ASN A 55 -9.91 38.73 -20.96
C ASN A 55 -9.56 38.19 -22.35
N GLY A 56 -10.61 37.91 -23.13
CA GLY A 56 -10.50 37.62 -24.54
C GLY A 56 -10.93 38.84 -25.36
N GLN A 57 -10.03 39.34 -26.21
CA GLN A 57 -10.44 40.10 -27.38
C GLN A 57 -9.53 39.75 -28.56
N SER A 58 -10.15 39.48 -29.71
CA SER A 58 -9.56 39.04 -30.98
C SER A 58 -10.32 39.74 -32.12
N PRO A 59 -9.90 39.70 -33.40
CA PRO A 59 -8.63 40.12 -34.00
C PRO A 59 -8.84 41.15 -35.14
N THR A 60 -7.86 42.01 -35.45
CA THR A 60 -7.81 42.76 -36.75
C THR A 60 -6.37 43.11 -37.19
N ILE A 61 -6.10 42.96 -38.49
CA ILE A 61 -4.93 43.42 -39.30
C ILE A 61 -5.56 44.05 -40.57
N PRO A 62 -4.98 45.02 -41.35
CA PRO A 62 -3.59 45.54 -41.42
C PRO A 62 -3.38 47.08 -41.50
N ASN A 63 -2.08 47.46 -41.54
CA ASN A 63 -1.44 48.56 -42.30
C ASN A 63 -1.38 50.01 -41.74
N THR A 64 -0.16 50.47 -41.39
CA THR A 64 0.70 51.47 -42.10
C THR A 64 1.61 52.28 -41.16
N THR A 65 2.89 52.41 -41.56
CA THR A 65 3.87 53.54 -41.39
C THR A 65 4.06 54.20 -40.01
N SER A 66 5.24 54.59 -39.50
CA SER A 66 6.55 54.91 -40.07
C SER A 66 7.57 55.21 -38.95
N SER A 67 8.86 55.04 -39.30
CA SER A 67 10.06 55.79 -38.86
C SER A 67 10.56 55.76 -37.40
N MET A 68 11.69 55.04 -37.25
CA MET A 68 12.95 55.31 -36.50
C MET A 68 13.25 56.79 -36.10
N PRO A 69 14.25 57.15 -35.24
CA PRO A 69 15.50 56.40 -34.98
C PRO A 69 16.04 56.54 -33.51
N PRO A 70 17.36 56.37 -33.19
CA PRO A 70 17.79 55.50 -32.08
C PRO A 70 18.63 56.27 -31.02
N TRP A 71 19.15 55.60 -29.98
CA TRP A 71 20.54 55.79 -29.51
C TRP A 71 20.92 54.87 -28.33
N SER A 72 22.22 54.51 -28.32
CA SER A 72 22.94 53.57 -27.45
C SER A 72 23.53 54.26 -26.19
N PRO A 73 24.13 53.51 -25.23
CA PRO A 73 24.37 53.91 -23.82
C PRO A 73 25.76 54.55 -23.62
N PRO A 74 26.22 54.93 -22.39
CA PRO A 74 27.05 53.99 -21.58
C PRO A 74 27.23 54.25 -20.04
N VAL A 75 27.84 53.26 -19.35
CA VAL A 75 28.92 53.36 -18.30
C VAL A 75 28.66 53.72 -16.80
N SER A 76 29.07 52.75 -15.95
CA SER A 76 29.91 52.80 -14.71
C SER A 76 29.44 53.44 -13.38
N ASN A 77 29.53 52.67 -12.27
CA ASN A 77 30.65 52.76 -11.31
C ASN A 77 30.58 51.71 -10.18
N ASN A 78 31.77 51.47 -9.61
CA ASN A 78 32.22 50.39 -8.72
C ASN A 78 32.20 50.83 -7.23
N HIS A 79 32.32 49.86 -6.30
CA HIS A 79 32.92 49.87 -4.92
C HIS A 79 32.28 48.72 -4.09
N GLY A 80 32.93 47.82 -3.35
CA GLY A 80 34.34 47.53 -3.00
C GLY A 80 34.40 46.52 -1.82
N GLY A 81 35.48 45.71 -1.75
CA GLY A 81 35.93 44.84 -0.61
C GLY A 81 35.48 43.36 -0.71
N GLN A 82 36.30 42.30 -0.99
CA GLN A 82 37.57 41.79 -0.43
C GLN A 82 37.52 41.60 1.10
N HIS A 83 37.80 40.45 1.73
CA HIS A 83 38.96 39.51 1.71
C HIS A 83 38.46 38.08 2.14
N GLY A 84 38.91 36.90 1.67
CA GLY A 84 40.26 36.29 1.56
C GLY A 84 40.57 35.42 2.80
N CYS A 85 40.24 34.10 2.83
CA CYS A 85 41.04 32.89 2.50
C CYS A 85 41.96 32.33 3.61
N GLY A 86 42.06 30.99 3.72
CA GLY A 86 43.08 30.31 4.54
C GLY A 86 42.86 28.81 4.79
N THR A 87 43.50 27.98 3.97
CA THR A 87 43.69 26.52 4.04
C THR A 87 44.81 26.11 5.03
N GLY A 88 44.90 24.80 5.35
CA GLY A 88 46.09 24.23 5.99
C GLY A 88 46.11 22.69 6.04
N ASP A 89 46.96 22.08 5.20
CA ASP A 89 47.47 20.71 5.29
C ASP A 89 48.69 20.63 6.24
N GLY A 90 49.01 19.44 6.78
CA GLY A 90 50.31 19.18 7.42
C GLY A 90 50.49 17.76 7.99
N ASN A 91 51.60 17.10 7.63
CA ASN A 91 51.94 15.68 7.78
C ASN A 91 53.19 15.45 8.68
N GLY A 92 53.35 14.22 9.22
CA GLY A 92 54.61 13.56 9.68
C GLY A 92 54.90 13.58 11.20
N GLY A 93 55.41 12.55 11.90
CA GLY A 93 55.79 11.15 11.60
C GLY A 93 56.64 10.53 12.75
N SER A 94 56.68 9.18 12.82
CA SER A 94 57.77 8.28 13.30
C SER A 94 57.84 7.70 14.74
N GLY A 95 57.95 6.35 14.78
CA GLY A 95 58.68 5.49 15.76
C GLY A 95 57.80 4.71 16.76
N GLY A 96 57.89 3.38 16.99
CA GLY A 96 58.72 2.29 16.46
C GLY A 96 58.44 0.98 17.25
N ASN A 97 58.35 -0.14 16.52
CA ASN A 97 58.72 -1.55 16.79
C ASN A 97 58.34 -2.32 18.10
N VAL A 98 57.83 -3.57 17.94
CA VAL A 98 58.27 -4.91 18.45
C VAL A 98 57.08 -5.89 18.29
N GLY A 99 57.09 -6.88 17.37
CA GLY A 99 57.51 -8.28 17.58
C GLY A 99 56.29 -9.22 17.76
N SER A 100 55.91 -10.04 16.77
CA SER A 100 56.31 -11.46 16.54
C SER A 100 55.41 -12.53 17.19
N GLY A 101 54.92 -13.47 16.36
CA GLY A 101 54.49 -14.84 16.74
C GLY A 101 53.06 -14.96 17.28
N GLY A 102 52.26 -15.98 17.00
CA GLY A 102 52.52 -17.23 16.30
C GLY A 102 51.23 -18.01 16.07
N ASN A 103 51.34 -18.94 15.13
CA ASN A 103 50.41 -20.00 14.78
C ASN A 103 50.21 -20.96 15.97
N GLY A 104 49.03 -21.56 16.12
CA GLY A 104 48.79 -22.52 17.21
C GLY A 104 47.40 -23.15 17.22
N SER A 105 47.19 -24.09 16.31
CA SER A 105 46.20 -25.18 16.45
C SER A 105 46.46 -25.99 17.73
N ASN A 106 45.39 -26.51 18.35
CA ASN A 106 45.28 -27.71 19.20
C ASN A 106 43.81 -27.75 19.67
N ASP A 107 42.90 -28.43 19.00
CA ASP A 107 42.68 -29.89 19.06
C ASP A 107 42.92 -30.50 20.45
N ARG A 108 41.81 -30.78 21.15
CA ARG A 108 41.64 -31.88 22.10
C ARG A 108 40.20 -32.35 22.05
N GLY A 109 39.97 -33.43 21.33
CA GLY A 109 38.77 -34.25 21.43
C GLY A 109 38.71 -35.04 22.74
N SER A 110 37.49 -35.52 23.03
CA SER A 110 37.12 -36.73 23.78
C SER A 110 35.64 -36.59 24.16
N GLY A 111 34.69 -37.46 23.85
CA GLY A 111 34.70 -38.75 23.16
C GLY A 111 33.25 -39.27 23.02
N SER A 112 33.06 -40.21 22.08
CA SER A 112 32.16 -41.39 22.07
C SER A 112 31.04 -41.47 23.13
N THR A 113 29.82 -41.92 22.84
CA THR A 113 29.46 -43.12 22.05
C THR A 113 27.95 -43.17 21.76
N CYS A 114 27.62 -43.95 20.74
CA CYS A 114 26.32 -44.34 20.20
C CYS A 114 25.40 -45.14 21.14
N GLY A 115 24.08 -45.06 20.87
CA GLY A 115 23.05 -45.92 21.45
C GLY A 115 21.82 -45.99 20.55
N THR A 116 21.62 -47.15 19.92
CA THR A 116 20.44 -47.56 19.13
C THR A 116 19.25 -47.90 20.02
N GLY A 117 18.04 -47.54 19.60
CA GLY A 117 16.80 -47.96 20.25
C GLY A 117 15.59 -47.87 19.31
N THR A 118 15.13 -49.02 18.85
CA THR A 118 13.93 -49.28 18.04
C THR A 118 12.63 -49.17 18.84
N GLY A 119 11.57 -48.62 18.24
CA GLY A 119 10.20 -48.69 18.78
C GLY A 119 9.14 -48.38 17.69
N THR A 120 8.19 -49.28 17.52
CA THR A 120 7.18 -49.38 16.44
C THR A 120 5.74 -49.07 16.91
N GLY A 121 4.93 -48.45 16.03
CA GLY A 121 3.44 -48.41 16.04
C GLY A 121 2.82 -47.16 16.71
N ALA A 122 1.83 -46.42 16.19
CA ALA A 122 0.74 -46.70 15.24
C ALA A 122 0.21 -45.36 14.61
N PRO A 123 -0.76 -45.37 13.65
CA PRO A 123 -0.86 -44.37 12.58
C PRO A 123 -1.75 -43.17 12.90
N GLN A 124 -1.38 -41.98 12.40
CA GLN A 124 -2.29 -40.83 12.32
C GLN A 124 -2.32 -40.24 10.91
N THR A 125 -3.53 -39.84 10.56
CA THR A 125 -4.10 -39.51 9.26
C THR A 125 -3.48 -38.28 8.59
N ASN A 126 -3.23 -38.40 7.29
CA ASN A 126 -2.78 -37.35 6.37
C ASN A 126 -3.69 -36.11 6.41
N THR A 127 -3.18 -34.99 6.92
CA THR A 127 -3.56 -33.65 6.48
C THR A 127 -2.38 -33.07 5.70
N ARG A 128 -2.51 -33.04 4.36
CA ARG A 128 -1.54 -32.39 3.47
C ARG A 128 -1.59 -30.89 3.71
N GLN A 129 -0.60 -30.40 4.45
CA GLN A 129 -0.23 -28.99 4.50
C GLN A 129 0.48 -28.63 3.18
N PRO A 130 0.10 -27.56 2.45
CA PRO A 130 0.84 -27.13 1.28
C PRO A 130 2.25 -26.70 1.71
N ALA A 131 3.27 -27.26 1.08
CA ALA A 131 4.66 -26.92 1.34
C ALA A 131 4.95 -25.51 0.80
N THR A 132 5.21 -24.56 1.70
CA THR A 132 5.83 -23.27 1.40
C THR A 132 7.28 -23.52 0.97
N PRO A 133 7.76 -22.95 -0.15
CA PRO A 133 9.16 -23.08 -0.51
C PRO A 133 10.01 -22.31 0.50
N SER A 134 10.78 -23.03 1.32
CA SER A 134 11.83 -22.44 2.15
C SER A 134 12.99 -22.05 1.22
N GLY A 135 13.02 -20.79 0.83
CA GLY A 135 14.13 -20.19 0.10
C GLY A 135 14.84 -19.18 0.99
N THR A 136 16.02 -19.54 1.49
CA THR A 136 16.96 -18.64 2.19
C THR A 136 17.64 -17.65 1.22
N GLY A 137 16.87 -17.05 0.32
CA GLY A 137 17.36 -16.06 -0.64
C GLY A 137 17.50 -14.70 0.03
N LYS A 138 18.67 -14.07 -0.11
CA LYS A 138 18.87 -12.64 0.13
C LYS A 138 17.76 -11.84 -0.59
N PRO A 139 17.27 -10.71 -0.04
CA PRO A 139 16.25 -9.89 -0.70
C PRO A 139 16.66 -9.60 -2.14
N VAL A 140 15.85 -10.06 -3.09
CA VAL A 140 16.06 -9.76 -4.51
C VAL A 140 15.54 -8.35 -4.68
N THR A 141 16.44 -7.37 -4.73
CA THR A 141 16.06 -6.00 -5.08
C THR A 141 15.48 -6.03 -6.49
N PRO A 142 14.19 -5.71 -6.69
CA PRO A 142 13.64 -5.73 -8.02
C PRO A 142 14.23 -4.56 -8.80
N GLY A 143 14.93 -4.89 -9.89
CA GLY A 143 15.47 -3.92 -10.84
C GLY A 143 15.01 -4.29 -12.25
N PRO A 144 15.13 -3.37 -13.23
CA PRO A 144 14.78 -3.65 -14.62
C PRO A 144 15.57 -4.82 -15.25
N THR A 145 16.64 -5.27 -14.58
CA THR A 145 17.50 -6.40 -14.95
C THR A 145 17.52 -7.54 -13.90
N GLY A 146 16.69 -7.45 -12.86
CA GLY A 146 16.56 -8.51 -11.86
C GLY A 146 15.88 -9.76 -12.41
N THR A 147 16.13 -10.92 -11.78
CA THR A 147 15.37 -12.14 -12.08
C THR A 147 13.90 -11.91 -11.72
N GLN A 148 13.02 -12.04 -12.70
CA GLN A 148 11.57 -11.92 -12.50
C GLN A 148 11.07 -13.01 -11.53
N ALA A 149 10.07 -12.66 -10.72
CA ALA A 149 9.42 -13.64 -9.88
C ALA A 149 8.60 -14.63 -10.75
N PRO A 150 8.51 -15.91 -10.35
CA PRO A 150 7.60 -16.85 -10.96
C PRO A 150 6.17 -16.32 -10.92
N LEU A 151 5.44 -16.46 -12.04
CA LEU A 151 4.05 -16.04 -12.11
C LEU A 151 3.13 -17.08 -11.43
N PRO A 152 2.11 -16.64 -10.68
CA PRO A 152 1.07 -17.54 -10.21
C PRO A 152 0.25 -18.12 -11.38
N PRO A 153 -0.51 -19.20 -11.18
CA PRO A 153 -1.42 -19.71 -12.19
C PRO A 153 -2.50 -18.68 -12.56
N GLY A 154 -2.74 -18.49 -13.86
CA GLY A 154 -3.79 -17.61 -14.36
C GLY A 154 -3.52 -17.19 -15.80
N LYS A 155 -4.48 -16.48 -16.40
CA LYS A 155 -4.29 -15.90 -17.73
C LYS A 155 -3.35 -14.69 -17.60
N VAL A 156 -2.18 -14.78 -18.24
CA VAL A 156 -1.21 -13.68 -18.22
C VAL A 156 -1.65 -12.57 -19.17
N VAL A 157 -1.72 -11.34 -18.67
CA VAL A 157 -2.06 -10.12 -19.41
C VAL A 157 -0.98 -9.04 -19.23
N THR A 158 -0.95 -8.08 -20.14
CA THR A 158 -0.03 -6.94 -20.08
C THR A 158 -0.61 -5.75 -20.85
N THR A 159 -0.14 -4.56 -20.49
CA THR A 159 -0.46 -3.28 -21.15
C THR A 159 0.87 -2.58 -21.46
N PRO A 160 0.96 -1.75 -22.52
CA PRO A 160 2.16 -0.96 -22.79
C PRO A 160 2.63 -0.16 -21.56
N PRO A 161 3.93 -0.22 -21.21
CA PRO A 161 4.49 0.55 -20.10
C PRO A 161 4.56 2.04 -20.43
N GLY A 162 4.93 2.86 -19.44
CA GLY A 162 4.98 4.31 -19.54
C GLY A 162 3.79 5.00 -18.87
N ILE A 163 3.45 6.19 -19.36
CA ILE A 163 2.41 7.04 -18.75
C ILE A 163 1.03 6.42 -18.95
N GLN A 164 0.32 6.19 -17.84
CA GLN A 164 -1.04 5.71 -17.79
C GLN A 164 -1.97 6.86 -17.39
N ASN A 165 -2.89 7.21 -18.27
CA ASN A 165 -3.91 8.23 -17.99
C ASN A 165 -5.28 7.63 -17.66
N LYS A 166 -5.33 6.30 -17.49
CA LYS A 166 -6.51 5.52 -17.11
C LYS A 166 -6.05 4.34 -16.28
N THR A 167 -6.89 3.94 -15.34
CA THR A 167 -6.64 2.80 -14.47
C THR A 167 -6.47 1.53 -15.30
N ILE A 168 -5.47 0.74 -14.95
CA ILE A 168 -5.28 -0.60 -15.52
C ILE A 168 -6.07 -1.58 -14.66
N VAL A 169 -7.00 -2.30 -15.26
CA VAL A 169 -7.79 -3.32 -14.57
C VAL A 169 -7.13 -4.68 -14.77
N VAL A 170 -6.85 -5.38 -13.67
CA VAL A 170 -6.47 -6.79 -13.65
C VAL A 170 -7.72 -7.58 -13.31
N HIS A 171 -8.36 -8.16 -14.33
CA HIS A 171 -9.65 -8.81 -14.14
C HIS A 171 -9.55 -10.10 -13.33
N LYS A 172 -10.71 -10.60 -12.90
CA LYS A 172 -10.86 -11.77 -12.05
C LYS A 172 -9.96 -12.94 -12.49
N GLY A 173 -9.02 -13.32 -11.61
CA GLY A 173 -8.09 -14.43 -11.83
C GLY A 173 -7.01 -14.22 -12.91
N GLU A 174 -6.89 -13.01 -13.46
CA GLU A 174 -5.80 -12.66 -14.38
C GLU A 174 -4.49 -12.39 -13.65
N VAL A 175 -3.38 -12.59 -14.35
CA VAL A 175 -2.04 -12.25 -13.88
C VAL A 175 -1.50 -11.15 -14.77
N PHE A 176 -1.42 -9.93 -14.25
CA PHE A 176 -0.71 -8.86 -14.93
C PHE A 176 0.79 -9.01 -14.70
N ASP A 177 1.53 -9.28 -15.77
CA ASP A 177 3.00 -9.34 -15.73
C ASP A 177 3.61 -8.09 -16.37
N GLY A 178 4.15 -7.22 -15.52
CA GLY A 178 4.84 -5.99 -15.93
C GLY A 178 6.24 -6.24 -16.47
N LYS A 179 6.80 -7.44 -16.32
CA LYS A 179 8.14 -7.81 -16.82
C LYS A 179 9.27 -6.86 -16.38
N GLY A 180 9.14 -6.27 -15.20
CA GLY A 180 10.07 -5.30 -14.63
C GLY A 180 9.96 -3.89 -15.25
N GLN A 181 8.94 -3.63 -16.07
CA GLN A 181 8.73 -2.34 -16.73
C GLN A 181 8.08 -1.32 -15.79
N LEU A 182 8.27 -0.03 -16.12
CA LEU A 182 7.75 1.10 -15.38
C LEU A 182 6.38 1.54 -15.91
N TYR A 183 5.41 1.64 -15.02
CA TYR A 183 4.07 2.19 -15.25
C TYR A 183 3.92 3.45 -14.40
N THR A 184 3.75 4.59 -15.05
CA THR A 184 3.71 5.89 -14.38
C THR A 184 2.30 6.44 -14.43
N GLY A 185 1.69 6.71 -13.28
CA GLY A 185 0.41 7.39 -13.26
C GLY A 185 0.55 8.83 -13.78
N GLY A 186 -0.31 9.18 -14.74
CA GLY A 186 -0.37 10.49 -15.37
C GLY A 186 -1.52 11.35 -14.85
N PRO A 187 -1.67 12.58 -15.37
CA PRO A 187 -2.68 13.53 -14.90
C PRO A 187 -4.13 13.07 -15.06
N GLY A 188 -4.40 12.04 -15.88
CA GLY A 188 -5.72 11.41 -15.95
C GLY A 188 -6.10 10.59 -14.71
N LEU A 189 -5.13 10.29 -13.84
CA LEU A 189 -5.34 9.55 -12.59
C LEU A 189 -5.29 10.44 -11.35
N GLY A 190 -4.54 11.53 -11.38
CA GLY A 190 -4.39 12.40 -10.24
C GLY A 190 -3.23 13.36 -10.39
N ASP A 191 -3.02 14.18 -9.38
CA ASP A 191 -1.94 15.17 -9.31
C ASP A 191 -0.79 14.75 -8.37
N GLY A 192 -0.91 13.60 -7.70
CA GLY A 192 0.09 13.06 -6.77
C GLY A 192 0.08 13.76 -5.41
N SER A 193 -0.92 14.60 -5.12
CA SER A 193 -1.12 15.21 -3.82
C SER A 193 -1.70 14.21 -2.81
N GLN A 194 -2.04 14.69 -1.61
CA GLN A 194 -2.77 13.91 -0.60
C GLN A 194 -4.30 14.03 -0.77
N ASN A 195 -4.77 14.39 -1.97
CA ASN A 195 -6.19 14.45 -2.27
C ASN A 195 -6.77 13.03 -2.38
N GLU A 196 -7.83 12.75 -1.63
CA GLU A 196 -8.51 11.45 -1.54
C GLU A 196 -9.36 11.05 -2.77
N HIS A 197 -9.40 11.89 -3.82
CA HIS A 197 -10.23 11.63 -5.02
C HIS A 197 -9.43 11.17 -6.25
N GLN A 198 -8.15 10.85 -6.06
CA GLN A 198 -7.32 10.31 -7.13
C GLN A 198 -7.80 8.92 -7.55
N GLN A 199 -7.60 8.59 -8.82
CA GLN A 199 -7.91 7.27 -9.36
C GLN A 199 -6.70 6.35 -9.17
N PRO A 200 -6.93 5.06 -8.92
CA PRO A 200 -5.86 4.08 -8.81
C PRO A 200 -5.13 3.90 -10.14
N LEU A 201 -3.83 3.60 -10.07
CA LEU A 201 -3.06 3.15 -11.23
C LEU A 201 -3.49 1.75 -11.65
N PHE A 202 -3.74 0.87 -10.66
CA PHE A 202 -4.25 -0.47 -10.89
C PHE A 202 -5.47 -0.76 -10.02
N VAL A 203 -6.48 -1.40 -10.61
CA VAL A 203 -7.55 -2.08 -9.87
C VAL A 203 -7.38 -3.58 -10.08
N VAL A 204 -7.29 -4.33 -8.99
CA VAL A 204 -7.14 -5.78 -8.99
C VAL A 204 -8.43 -6.42 -8.48
N GLU A 205 -9.13 -7.08 -9.39
CA GLU A 205 -10.32 -7.85 -9.06
C GLU A 205 -9.98 -9.15 -8.30
N ASP A 206 -11.03 -9.84 -7.82
CA ASP A 206 -10.92 -11.10 -7.08
C ASP A 206 -10.04 -12.16 -7.77
N GLY A 207 -9.07 -12.70 -7.02
CA GLY A 207 -8.08 -13.66 -7.50
C GLY A 207 -7.03 -13.09 -8.47
N GLY A 208 -7.07 -11.80 -8.79
CA GLY A 208 -6.11 -11.14 -9.66
C GLY A 208 -4.70 -11.08 -9.05
N SER A 209 -3.68 -11.03 -9.90
CA SER A 209 -2.28 -10.94 -9.48
C SER A 209 -1.54 -9.87 -10.27
N LEU A 210 -0.86 -8.97 -9.57
CA LEU A 210 0.06 -7.97 -10.12
C LEU A 210 1.49 -8.43 -9.88
N CYS A 211 2.27 -8.63 -10.94
CA CYS A 211 3.60 -9.22 -10.85
C CYS A 211 4.64 -8.41 -11.63
N ASN A 212 5.84 -8.28 -11.06
CA ASN A 212 7.00 -7.70 -11.74
C ASN A 212 6.73 -6.28 -12.27
N VAL A 213 6.03 -5.44 -11.51
CA VAL A 213 5.69 -4.07 -11.92
C VAL A 213 6.56 -3.07 -11.19
N ARG A 214 7.17 -2.13 -11.93
CA ARG A 214 7.66 -0.89 -11.33
C ARG A 214 6.61 0.19 -11.53
N MET A 215 6.31 0.96 -10.50
CA MET A 215 5.29 2.00 -10.50
C MET A 215 5.77 3.28 -9.85
N GLY A 216 5.10 4.38 -10.17
CA GLY A 216 5.30 5.71 -9.59
C GLY A 216 4.43 6.74 -10.31
N GLY A 217 4.69 8.03 -10.10
CA GLY A 217 3.88 9.09 -10.68
C GLY A 217 2.70 9.47 -9.78
N THR A 218 1.57 9.84 -10.38
CA THR A 218 0.37 10.29 -9.65
C THR A 218 -0.69 9.19 -9.54
N GLY A 219 -1.79 9.47 -8.85
CA GLY A 219 -2.87 8.51 -8.64
C GLY A 219 -2.83 7.87 -7.25
N ASP A 220 -3.69 6.89 -7.04
CA ASP A 220 -3.89 6.19 -5.76
C ASP A 220 -3.41 4.73 -5.83
N GLY A 221 -2.14 4.54 -6.19
CA GLY A 221 -1.47 3.23 -6.13
C GLY A 221 -2.23 2.05 -6.76
N VAL A 222 -2.34 0.96 -6.01
CA VAL A 222 -2.97 -0.32 -6.40
C VAL A 222 -4.14 -0.63 -5.47
N HIS A 223 -5.34 -0.73 -6.02
CA HIS A 223 -6.54 -1.11 -5.27
C HIS A 223 -6.81 -2.61 -5.39
N PHE A 224 -6.97 -3.28 -4.25
CA PHE A 224 -7.46 -4.65 -4.16
C PHE A 224 -8.93 -4.65 -3.78
N MET A 225 -9.78 -4.95 -4.76
CA MET A 225 -11.21 -5.06 -4.53
C MET A 225 -11.57 -6.28 -3.68
N ALA A 226 -10.81 -7.37 -3.81
CA ALA A 226 -11.07 -8.62 -3.11
C ALA A 226 -9.75 -9.39 -2.90
N SER A 227 -9.79 -10.72 -2.91
CA SER A 227 -8.56 -11.50 -2.76
C SER A 227 -7.62 -11.21 -3.92
N GLY A 228 -6.31 -11.12 -3.68
CA GLY A 228 -5.36 -10.81 -4.74
C GLY A 228 -3.91 -10.91 -4.31
N LYS A 229 -3.00 -10.77 -5.27
CA LYS A 229 -1.56 -10.84 -5.04
C LYS A 229 -0.82 -9.66 -5.67
N MET A 230 0.14 -9.11 -4.96
CA MET A 230 1.17 -8.21 -5.47
C MET A 230 2.53 -8.86 -5.24
N VAL A 231 3.27 -9.15 -6.32
CA VAL A 231 4.50 -9.95 -6.23
C VAL A 231 5.64 -9.29 -6.98
N ASN A 232 6.76 -9.07 -6.30
CA ASN A 232 7.97 -8.51 -6.90
C ASN A 232 7.71 -7.16 -7.60
N CYS A 233 6.96 -6.30 -6.93
CA CYS A 233 6.63 -4.97 -7.43
C CYS A 233 7.44 -3.90 -6.69
N VAL A 234 7.72 -2.78 -7.36
CA VAL A 234 8.41 -1.62 -6.78
C VAL A 234 7.57 -0.38 -6.99
N ASN A 235 7.14 0.26 -5.90
CA ASN A 235 6.65 1.63 -5.94
C ASN A 235 7.84 2.56 -5.66
N GLU A 236 8.30 3.25 -6.71
CA GLU A 236 9.53 4.05 -6.70
C GLU A 236 9.37 5.37 -5.92
N ASP A 237 8.14 5.86 -5.83
CA ASP A 237 7.77 7.08 -5.12
C ASP A 237 6.26 7.02 -4.84
N VAL A 238 5.89 6.67 -3.62
CA VAL A 238 4.49 6.52 -3.22
C VAL A 238 3.81 7.88 -3.22
N SER A 239 2.67 7.97 -3.90
CA SER A 239 1.88 9.19 -4.05
C SER A 239 0.99 9.46 -2.82
N GLU A 240 -0.31 9.17 -2.92
CA GLU A 240 -1.22 9.20 -1.77
C GLU A 240 -0.95 7.94 -0.94
N ASP A 241 -1.34 6.78 -1.49
CA ASP A 241 -1.02 5.45 -0.95
C ASP A 241 -0.33 4.57 -2.01
N ALA A 242 0.33 3.49 -1.57
CA ALA A 242 0.89 2.50 -2.49
C ALA A 242 -0.11 1.39 -2.81
N VAL A 243 -0.85 0.96 -1.79
CA VAL A 243 -1.83 -0.12 -1.85
C VAL A 243 -3.05 0.26 -1.02
N THR A 244 -4.22 0.06 -1.59
CA THR A 244 -5.50 0.23 -0.90
C THR A 244 -6.23 -1.11 -0.91
N ILE A 245 -6.64 -1.57 0.26
CA ILE A 245 -7.54 -2.72 0.42
C ILE A 245 -8.95 -2.16 0.57
N ASP A 246 -9.85 -2.57 -0.31
CA ASP A 246 -11.13 -1.89 -0.39
C ASP A 246 -12.07 -2.21 0.78
N GLY A 247 -12.73 -1.17 1.26
CA GLY A 247 -13.96 -1.24 2.04
C GLY A 247 -15.17 -1.24 1.12
N GLN A 248 -16.38 -1.10 1.68
CA GLN A 248 -17.57 -1.00 0.83
C GLN A 248 -17.53 0.24 -0.08
N GLY A 249 -17.12 1.39 0.46
CA GLY A 249 -17.19 2.68 -0.25
C GLY A 249 -16.34 2.75 -1.52
N ASN A 250 -15.03 2.48 -1.41
CA ASN A 250 -14.14 2.51 -2.58
C ASN A 250 -14.37 1.32 -3.52
N ARG A 251 -14.78 0.15 -3.00
CA ARG A 251 -15.11 -1.00 -3.86
C ARG A 251 -16.24 -0.73 -4.85
N GLU A 252 -17.27 0.01 -4.46
CA GLU A 252 -18.36 0.39 -5.37
C GLU A 252 -17.86 1.26 -6.52
N HIS A 253 -16.96 2.20 -6.22
CA HIS A 253 -16.29 3.05 -7.22
C HIS A 253 -15.40 2.22 -8.15
N ASP A 254 -14.54 1.37 -7.60
CA ASP A 254 -13.59 0.56 -8.37
C ASP A 254 -14.30 -0.52 -9.21
N ALA A 255 -15.42 -1.05 -8.74
CA ALA A 255 -16.30 -1.91 -9.54
C ALA A 255 -16.85 -1.19 -10.77
N GLY A 256 -17.15 0.11 -10.65
CA GLY A 256 -17.53 0.97 -11.77
C GLY A 256 -16.42 1.14 -12.81
N ILE A 257 -15.16 1.31 -12.35
CA ILE A 257 -13.98 1.36 -13.23
C ILE A 257 -13.77 0.01 -13.93
N ALA A 258 -13.84 -1.08 -13.17
CA ALA A 258 -13.58 -2.43 -13.64
C ALA A 258 -14.71 -3.01 -14.51
N GLY A 259 -15.93 -2.46 -14.39
CA GLY A 259 -17.12 -2.97 -15.07
C GLY A 259 -17.61 -4.30 -14.50
N CYS A 260 -17.42 -4.52 -13.19
CA CYS A 260 -17.75 -5.77 -12.49
C CYS A 260 -18.70 -5.52 -11.30
N SER A 261 -19.05 -6.58 -10.57
CA SER A 261 -19.86 -6.47 -9.35
C SER A 261 -18.98 -6.08 -8.16
N PRO A 262 -19.43 -5.19 -7.26
CA PRO A 262 -18.72 -4.89 -6.01
C PRO A 262 -18.89 -5.98 -4.94
N GLU A 263 -19.61 -7.07 -5.22
CA GLU A 263 -19.83 -8.13 -4.24
C GLU A 263 -18.57 -8.95 -3.98
N VAL A 264 -18.24 -9.10 -2.69
CA VAL A 264 -17.15 -9.94 -2.20
C VAL A 264 -17.71 -11.05 -1.34
N SER A 265 -17.24 -12.27 -1.57
CA SER A 265 -17.60 -13.42 -0.74
C SER A 265 -16.56 -13.62 0.35
N GLY A 266 -17.02 -13.62 1.61
CA GLY A 266 -16.16 -13.84 2.77
C GLY A 266 -15.16 -12.70 2.98
N ARG A 267 -14.06 -13.03 3.67
CA ARG A 267 -12.96 -12.11 3.92
C ARG A 267 -11.91 -12.24 2.81
N PRO A 268 -11.62 -11.18 2.04
CA PRO A 268 -10.52 -11.15 1.10
C PRO A 268 -9.19 -11.59 1.70
N LYS A 269 -8.39 -12.29 0.90
CA LYS A 269 -6.98 -12.52 1.20
C LYS A 269 -6.08 -11.72 0.26
N VAL A 270 -5.33 -10.76 0.79
CA VAL A 270 -4.38 -9.95 0.02
C VAL A 270 -2.95 -10.36 0.38
N GLU A 271 -2.13 -10.70 -0.61
CA GLU A 271 -0.74 -11.11 -0.41
C GLU A 271 0.21 -10.16 -1.13
N ILE A 272 1.00 -9.40 -0.37
CA ILE A 272 2.03 -8.48 -0.85
C ILE A 272 3.38 -9.14 -0.55
N ILE A 273 4.10 -9.52 -1.60
CA ILE A 273 5.23 -10.45 -1.47
C ILE A 273 6.44 -9.91 -2.24
N ASN A 274 7.59 -9.81 -1.57
CA ASN A 274 8.85 -9.32 -2.11
C ASN A 274 8.72 -7.96 -2.83
N CYS A 275 7.88 -7.07 -2.30
CA CYS A 275 7.67 -5.75 -2.85
C CYS A 275 8.58 -4.70 -2.20
N THR A 276 8.83 -3.60 -2.89
CA THR A 276 9.57 -2.45 -2.35
C THR A 276 8.74 -1.19 -2.48
N PHE A 277 8.62 -0.42 -1.39
CA PHE A 277 7.87 0.83 -1.36
C PHE A 277 8.76 1.96 -0.85
N LYS A 278 8.80 3.08 -1.56
CA LYS A 278 9.69 4.21 -1.24
C LYS A 278 8.91 5.50 -1.03
N ASN A 279 9.37 6.30 -0.07
CA ASN A 279 8.98 7.69 0.14
C ASN A 279 7.47 7.92 0.39
N ALA A 280 6.77 7.00 1.06
CA ALA A 280 5.38 7.24 1.43
C ALA A 280 5.28 8.45 2.38
N ALA A 281 4.57 9.50 1.96
CA ALA A 281 4.41 10.70 2.75
C ALA A 281 3.67 10.40 4.07
N ASP A 282 2.61 9.60 3.98
CA ASP A 282 1.87 9.07 5.11
C ASP A 282 1.86 7.54 5.15
N LYS A 283 1.01 6.86 4.37
CA LYS A 283 0.79 5.41 4.49
C LYS A 283 1.27 4.64 3.26
N VAL A 284 1.80 3.44 3.46
CA VAL A 284 2.10 2.51 2.34
C VAL A 284 0.84 1.73 1.99
N VAL A 285 0.22 1.11 3.00
CA VAL A 285 -1.03 0.36 2.85
C VAL A 285 -2.14 1.05 3.62
N GLN A 286 -3.22 1.39 2.92
CA GLN A 286 -4.49 1.78 3.47
C GLN A 286 -5.46 0.62 3.45
N ASP A 287 -6.10 0.37 4.58
CA ASP A 287 -7.05 -0.72 4.73
C ASP A 287 -8.43 -0.20 5.10
N ASN A 288 -9.36 -0.26 4.16
CA ASN A 288 -10.71 0.28 4.28
C ASN A 288 -11.76 -0.79 4.63
N GLY A 289 -11.38 -2.08 4.73
CA GLY A 289 -12.33 -3.17 4.95
C GLY A 289 -11.70 -4.37 5.64
N ALA A 290 -12.51 -5.37 6.00
CA ALA A 290 -11.98 -6.59 6.60
C ALA A 290 -11.19 -7.41 5.57
N ALA A 291 -9.94 -7.76 5.87
CA ALA A 291 -9.10 -8.63 5.04
C ALA A 291 -8.14 -9.50 5.86
N ASP A 292 -7.73 -10.63 5.32
CA ASP A 292 -6.54 -11.34 5.77
C ASP A 292 -5.37 -10.90 4.88
N VAL A 293 -4.37 -10.27 5.48
CA VAL A 293 -3.26 -9.66 4.73
C VAL A 293 -1.95 -10.33 5.09
N VAL A 294 -1.16 -10.64 4.06
CA VAL A 294 0.22 -11.12 4.22
C VAL A 294 1.16 -10.13 3.56
N MET A 295 2.12 -9.63 4.32
CA MET A 295 3.29 -8.90 3.84
C MET A 295 4.52 -9.76 4.11
N SER A 296 5.20 -10.23 3.07
CA SER A 296 6.31 -11.19 3.21
C SER A 296 7.50 -10.83 2.33
N GLY A 297 8.67 -10.67 2.95
CA GLY A 297 9.89 -10.29 2.21
C GLY A 297 9.89 -8.85 1.68
N ASP A 298 8.97 -8.01 2.16
CA ASP A 298 8.81 -6.65 1.68
C ASP A 298 9.85 -5.70 2.28
N THR A 299 10.16 -4.64 1.53
CA THR A 299 11.03 -3.55 1.98
C THR A 299 10.27 -2.22 1.92
N VAL A 300 10.39 -1.42 2.97
CA VAL A 300 9.90 -0.03 3.00
C VAL A 300 11.07 0.91 3.29
N GLU A 301 11.21 1.94 2.46
CA GLU A 301 12.23 2.97 2.57
C GLU A 301 11.54 4.34 2.69
N GLY A 302 11.19 4.72 3.91
CA GLY A 302 10.49 5.96 4.20
C GLY A 302 8.97 5.81 4.15
N ALA A 303 8.33 5.93 5.31
CA ALA A 303 6.88 5.98 5.44
C ALA A 303 6.47 6.74 6.71
N GLY A 304 5.27 7.32 6.75
CA GLY A 304 4.63 7.67 8.02
C GLY A 304 4.24 6.41 8.79
N LYS A 305 3.40 5.58 8.15
CA LYS A 305 2.89 4.30 8.64
C LYS A 305 3.04 3.26 7.54
N VAL A 306 3.41 2.02 7.88
CA VAL A 306 3.46 0.96 6.86
C VAL A 306 2.05 0.46 6.54
N PHE A 307 1.25 0.15 7.55
CA PHE A 307 -0.10 -0.34 7.39
C PHE A 307 -1.05 0.42 8.32
N ARG A 308 -2.10 0.99 7.73
CA ARG A 308 -3.10 1.79 8.45
C ARG A 308 -4.50 1.32 8.09
N THR A 309 -5.24 0.82 9.09
CA THR A 309 -6.70 0.71 8.92
C THR A 309 -7.32 2.09 8.84
N ASN A 310 -8.43 2.25 8.13
CA ASN A 310 -9.11 3.53 8.02
C ASN A 310 -9.40 4.12 9.41
N GLY A 311 -9.08 5.41 9.57
CA GLY A 311 -9.08 6.06 10.87
C GLY A 311 -10.47 6.18 11.48
N GLY A 312 -10.57 5.90 12.78
CA GLY A 312 -11.82 6.00 13.53
C GLY A 312 -12.86 4.94 13.20
N GLN A 313 -12.63 4.07 12.21
CA GLN A 313 -13.53 2.97 11.87
C GLN A 313 -13.31 1.79 12.83
N ALA A 314 -14.34 1.46 13.61
CA ALA A 314 -14.27 0.42 14.63
C ALA A 314 -14.65 -0.98 14.11
N ASP A 315 -15.23 -1.06 12.91
CA ASP A 315 -15.76 -2.27 12.30
C ASP A 315 -14.78 -3.01 11.37
N ILE A 316 -13.56 -2.47 11.19
CA ILE A 316 -12.50 -3.13 10.42
C ILE A 316 -11.94 -4.30 11.23
N ASP A 317 -12.07 -5.50 10.67
CA ASP A 317 -11.63 -6.77 11.27
C ASP A 317 -10.57 -7.43 10.38
N THR A 318 -9.44 -6.74 10.24
CA THR A 318 -8.30 -7.19 9.43
C THR A 318 -7.29 -7.98 10.25
N HIS A 319 -6.76 -9.06 9.68
CA HIS A 319 -5.66 -9.82 10.28
C HIS A 319 -4.41 -9.70 9.40
N LEU A 320 -3.46 -8.89 9.84
CA LEU A 320 -2.18 -8.68 9.16
C LEU A 320 -1.13 -9.67 9.67
N GLN A 321 -0.40 -10.28 8.75
CA GLN A 321 0.83 -11.02 9.01
C GLN A 321 1.99 -10.31 8.31
N VAL A 322 3.01 -9.94 9.07
CA VAL A 322 4.25 -9.37 8.53
C VAL A 322 5.39 -10.32 8.84
N GLU A 323 6.05 -10.83 7.80
CA GLU A 323 7.16 -11.77 7.96
C GLU A 323 8.36 -11.48 7.05
N ASN A 324 9.56 -11.59 7.62
CA ASN A 324 10.82 -11.44 6.87
C ASN A 324 10.97 -10.09 6.15
N CYS A 325 10.37 -9.03 6.70
CA CYS A 325 10.38 -7.70 6.10
C CYS A 325 11.45 -6.79 6.71
N GLU A 326 11.84 -5.75 5.96
CA GLU A 326 12.73 -4.69 6.41
C GLU A 326 12.09 -3.31 6.17
N PHE A 327 11.72 -2.62 7.24
CA PHE A 327 11.04 -1.32 7.17
C PHE A 327 11.88 -0.23 7.83
N ASN A 328 12.51 0.60 7.00
CA ASN A 328 13.42 1.66 7.42
C ASN A 328 12.82 3.04 7.18
N GLN A 329 13.22 4.01 7.99
CA GLN A 329 12.76 5.40 7.98
C GLN A 329 11.25 5.53 8.18
N VAL A 330 10.67 4.68 9.04
CA VAL A 330 9.24 4.75 9.41
C VAL A 330 9.06 5.78 10.53
N LYS A 331 8.18 6.76 10.33
CA LYS A 331 8.05 7.92 11.24
C LYS A 331 7.12 7.69 12.43
N GLU A 332 6.13 6.79 12.30
CA GLU A 332 5.13 6.55 13.34
C GLU A 332 5.07 5.07 13.72
N ALA A 333 4.51 4.21 12.86
CA ALA A 333 4.27 2.82 13.21
C ALA A 333 4.31 1.86 12.02
N VAL A 334 4.62 0.59 12.29
CA VAL A 334 4.44 -0.47 11.27
C VAL A 334 2.96 -0.77 11.08
N PHE A 335 2.23 -1.04 12.15
CA PHE A 335 0.79 -1.24 12.10
C PHE A 335 0.07 -0.23 13.00
N ARG A 336 -0.86 0.54 12.44
CA ARG A 336 -1.72 1.44 13.21
C ARG A 336 -3.19 1.14 12.94
N THR A 337 -3.93 0.92 14.02
CA THR A 337 -5.38 0.72 13.96
C THR A 337 -6.09 1.44 15.09
N ASP A 338 -7.34 1.83 14.84
CA ASP A 338 -8.30 2.23 15.88
C ASP A 338 -9.39 1.15 16.08
N ALA A 339 -9.39 0.12 15.23
CA ALA A 339 -10.40 -0.92 15.24
C ALA A 339 -10.01 -2.00 16.26
N PRO A 340 -10.90 -2.36 17.20
CA PRO A 340 -10.60 -3.41 18.17
C PRO A 340 -10.55 -4.82 17.57
N GLY A 341 -11.14 -5.03 16.39
CA GLY A 341 -11.10 -6.32 15.67
C GLY A 341 -9.81 -6.56 14.91
N ALA A 342 -9.13 -5.49 14.46
CA ALA A 342 -7.95 -5.63 13.64
C ALA A 342 -6.74 -6.11 14.45
N THR A 343 -5.97 -7.07 13.94
CA THR A 343 -4.82 -7.67 14.63
C THR A 343 -3.61 -7.75 13.71
N VAL A 344 -2.43 -7.81 14.31
CA VAL A 344 -1.18 -8.02 13.60
C VAL A 344 -0.31 -9.11 14.25
N THR A 345 0.31 -9.93 13.42
CA THR A 345 1.41 -10.84 13.81
C THR A 345 2.70 -10.41 13.12
N LEU A 346 3.75 -10.18 13.90
CA LEU A 346 5.08 -9.79 13.42
C LEU A 346 6.07 -10.92 13.65
N ALA A 347 6.80 -11.31 12.60
CA ALA A 347 7.85 -12.33 12.68
C ALA A 347 9.06 -11.94 11.83
N ASN A 348 10.28 -12.03 12.38
CA ASN A 348 11.51 -11.69 11.65
C ASN A 348 11.42 -10.32 10.93
N LEU A 349 10.86 -9.33 11.62
CA LEU A 349 10.76 -7.95 11.15
C LEU A 349 11.96 -7.15 11.63
N LYS A 350 12.66 -6.50 10.70
CA LYS A 350 13.64 -5.47 11.01
C LYS A 350 13.01 -4.11 10.77
N THR A 351 12.93 -3.26 11.78
CA THR A 351 12.38 -1.91 11.62
C THR A 351 12.96 -0.90 12.58
N ASP A 352 13.04 0.36 12.13
CA ASP A 352 13.37 1.53 12.95
C ASP A 352 12.13 2.34 13.37
N ALA A 353 10.92 1.85 13.09
CA ALA A 353 9.68 2.49 13.50
C ALA A 353 9.67 2.73 15.03
N PRO A 354 9.27 3.93 15.49
CA PRO A 354 9.13 4.23 16.92
C PRO A 354 8.23 3.20 17.63
N ASP A 355 7.06 2.94 17.06
CA ASP A 355 6.16 1.86 17.47
C ASP A 355 6.13 0.76 16.39
N GLU A 356 6.16 -0.50 16.78
CA GLU A 356 5.82 -1.58 15.86
C GLU A 356 4.31 -1.63 15.67
N VAL A 357 3.56 -1.40 16.76
CA VAL A 357 2.10 -1.40 16.74
C VAL A 357 1.54 -0.24 17.53
N ILE A 358 0.57 0.48 16.97
CA ILE A 358 -0.33 1.38 17.69
C ILE A 358 -1.74 0.82 17.57
N ALA A 359 -2.32 0.39 18.69
CA ALA A 359 -3.63 -0.24 18.72
C ALA A 359 -4.40 0.12 20.00
N PRO A 360 -5.74 -0.06 20.02
CA PRO A 360 -6.55 0.08 21.23
C PRO A 360 -6.11 -0.83 22.38
N ASP A 361 -5.72 -2.07 22.07
CA ASP A 361 -5.31 -3.07 23.06
C ASP A 361 -4.05 -3.83 22.60
N ALA A 362 -3.13 -4.09 23.53
CA ALA A 362 -1.87 -4.77 23.24
C ALA A 362 -2.05 -6.24 22.79
N SER A 363 -3.17 -6.88 23.13
CA SER A 363 -3.49 -8.24 22.67
C SER A 363 -3.74 -8.33 21.16
N GLN A 364 -3.96 -7.20 20.49
CA GLN A 364 -4.06 -7.14 19.03
C GLN A 364 -2.70 -7.34 18.33
N ALA A 365 -1.60 -7.34 19.08
CA ALA A 365 -0.25 -7.47 18.57
C ALA A 365 0.44 -8.75 19.06
N THR A 366 0.75 -9.65 18.14
CA THR A 366 1.56 -10.84 18.41
C THR A 366 2.97 -10.64 17.84
N GLY A 367 4.01 -10.87 18.65
CA GLY A 367 5.41 -10.74 18.24
C GLY A 367 5.98 -9.32 18.27
N ALA A 368 5.14 -8.31 18.54
CA ALA A 368 5.59 -6.93 18.73
C ALA A 368 6.23 -6.73 20.12
N THR A 369 7.25 -5.87 20.15
CA THR A 369 8.01 -5.46 21.34
C THR A 369 7.79 -3.99 21.69
N ARG A 370 7.40 -3.16 20.71
CA ARG A 370 7.09 -1.73 20.89
C ARG A 370 5.63 -1.49 20.52
N ILE A 371 4.77 -1.46 21.52
CA ILE A 371 3.32 -1.28 21.36
C ILE A 371 2.91 0.02 22.04
N GLY A 372 2.37 0.94 21.25
CA GLY A 372 1.83 2.21 21.68
C GLY A 372 0.30 2.26 21.61
N HIS A 373 -0.25 3.36 22.10
CA HIS A 373 -1.66 3.70 21.97
C HIS A 373 -1.78 5.18 21.59
N LYS A 374 -2.64 5.48 20.62
CA LYS A 374 -2.95 6.84 20.19
C LYS A 374 -4.41 6.92 19.81
N ALA A 375 -5.17 7.77 20.49
CA ALA A 375 -6.56 7.99 20.15
C ALA A 375 -6.68 8.64 18.76
N TYR A 376 -7.75 8.29 18.04
CA TYR A 376 -8.12 8.98 16.81
C TYR A 376 -8.46 10.45 17.09
N SER A 377 -7.88 11.37 16.32
CA SER A 377 -8.02 12.82 16.52
C SER A 377 -8.90 13.53 15.48
N GLY A 378 -9.41 12.79 14.50
CA GLY A 378 -9.74 13.39 13.19
C GLY A 378 -8.48 13.47 12.34
#